data_AF-M6DGN3-F1
#
_entry.id   AF-M6DGN3-F1
#
_cell.length_a   1.000
_cell.length_b   1.000
_cell.length_c   1.000
_cell.angle_alpha   90.00
_cell.angle_beta   90.00
_cell.angle_gamma   90.00
#
_symmetry.space_group_name_H-M   'P 1'
#
loop_
_entity.id
_entity.type
_entity.pdbx_description
1 polymer ?
#
loop_
_entity_poly.entity_id
_entity_poly.type
_entity_poly.pdbx_seq_one_letter_code
_entity_poly.pdbx_strand_id
1 'polypeptide(L)'
;MKFRIMIRLVIISLPLFCLVNCFKDADKFNSIFEVILSDKLISESDLSNYMKSSDLRIIRNSVYAKYGYLFKSDDLKEFFSKVSWYKGKLQNVDNLLTQNDKINVKLISYKESNAEIQEFLSLPSDNLPRDSSRIYFGFWHDSPVVASGWGNTLSFFPNGKVIARFNTMDCGKRLLAYIGSWQVEKDNLSITYTFKEHVEGGEFVQAYGSCASDKELVNGQVKVSKINPPMQIEYKVSSVPIDRYYYNPQDLPLFQFGNARYWKLNDDPNYY
;
A
#
# COMPACT_ATOMS: atom_id res chain seq x y z
N MET A 1 12.49 2.02 76.76
CA MET A 1 12.54 2.60 75.40
C MET A 1 11.53 1.85 74.53
N LYS A 2 10.39 2.45 74.18
CA LYS A 2 9.29 1.81 73.41
C LYS A 2 9.51 2.08 71.92
N PHE A 3 9.68 1.04 71.10
CA PHE A 3 9.66 1.17 69.64
C PHE A 3 8.28 0.78 69.10
N ARG A 4 7.58 1.75 68.50
CA ARG A 4 6.34 1.56 67.72
C ARG A 4 6.73 1.18 66.29
N ILE A 5 6.21 0.06 65.80
CA ILE A 5 6.29 -0.31 64.37
C ILE A 5 5.11 0.36 63.65
N MET A 6 5.42 1.31 62.75
CA MET A 6 4.46 1.87 61.80
C MET A 6 4.43 0.98 60.55
N ILE A 7 3.32 0.28 60.32
CA ILE A 7 3.03 -0.37 59.04
C ILE A 7 2.43 0.71 58.11
N ARG A 8 3.18 1.13 57.09
CA ARG A 8 2.63 1.92 55.98
C ARG A 8 1.94 0.96 55.00
N LEU A 9 0.61 1.07 54.88
CA LEU A 9 -0.11 0.51 53.74
C LEU A 9 0.34 1.25 52.47
N VAL A 10 0.95 0.52 51.53
CA VAL A 10 1.19 1.00 50.17
C VAL A 10 -0.05 0.64 49.36
N ILE A 11 -0.90 1.64 49.11
CA ILE A 11 -1.99 1.52 48.13
C ILE A 11 -1.34 1.56 46.75
N ILE A 12 -1.25 0.40 46.10
CA ILE A 12 -0.87 0.30 44.69
C ILE A 12 -2.07 0.81 43.88
N SER A 13 -2.09 2.11 43.57
CA SER A 13 -3.01 2.63 42.56
C SER A 13 -2.55 2.11 41.21
N LEU A 14 -3.20 1.08 40.68
CA LEU A 14 -3.11 0.76 39.25
C LEU A 14 -3.41 2.03 38.46
N PRO A 15 -2.62 2.37 37.41
CA PRO A 15 -2.85 3.58 36.66
C PRO A 15 -4.15 3.41 35.88
N LEU A 16 -5.22 4.05 36.36
CA LEU A 16 -6.51 4.22 35.69
C LEU A 16 -6.34 4.80 34.27
N PHE A 17 -5.20 5.44 34.00
CA PHE A 17 -4.79 5.97 32.70
C PHE A 17 -4.58 4.90 31.62
N CYS A 18 -4.22 3.66 31.99
CA CYS A 18 -4.05 2.57 31.01
C CYS A 18 -5.40 2.07 30.50
N LEU A 19 -6.42 1.98 31.38
CA LEU A 19 -7.73 1.44 31.03
C LEU A 19 -8.53 2.36 30.09
N VAL A 20 -8.41 3.69 30.25
CA VAL A 20 -9.21 4.66 29.48
C VAL A 20 -8.71 4.83 28.03
N ASN A 21 -7.41 4.72 27.78
CA ASN A 21 -6.89 4.71 26.40
C ASN A 21 -7.03 3.33 25.73
N CYS A 22 -7.01 2.24 26.50
CA CYS A 22 -7.08 0.88 25.97
C CYS A 22 -8.48 0.49 25.43
N PHE A 23 -9.57 1.06 25.97
CA PHE A 23 -10.92 0.83 25.46
C PHE A 23 -11.20 1.56 24.12
N LYS A 24 -10.55 2.70 23.88
CA LYS A 24 -10.82 3.56 22.72
C LYS A 24 -10.37 2.97 21.38
N ASP A 25 -9.37 2.10 21.38
CA ASP A 25 -8.77 1.59 20.13
C ASP A 25 -9.64 0.51 19.45
N ALA A 26 -10.35 -0.32 20.22
CA ALA A 26 -11.28 -1.31 19.65
C ALA A 26 -12.57 -0.66 19.14
N ASP A 27 -13.05 0.38 19.84
CA ASP A 27 -14.29 1.09 19.49
C ASP A 27 -14.25 1.69 18.09
N LYS A 28 -13.05 2.10 17.64
CA LYS A 28 -12.80 2.59 16.28
C LYS A 28 -13.25 1.61 15.20
N PHE A 29 -13.14 0.30 15.44
CA PHE A 29 -13.38 -0.74 14.44
C PHE A 29 -14.74 -1.44 14.60
N ASN A 30 -15.54 -1.10 15.62
CA ASN A 30 -16.78 -1.82 15.91
C ASN A 30 -17.72 -1.85 14.69
N SER A 31 -17.92 -0.73 14.00
CA SER A 31 -18.82 -0.66 12.84
C SER A 31 -18.39 -1.60 11.71
N ILE A 32 -17.09 -1.64 11.37
CA ILE A 32 -16.58 -2.50 10.30
C ILE A 32 -16.53 -3.97 10.74
N PHE A 33 -16.28 -4.25 12.02
CA PHE A 33 -16.37 -5.60 12.55
C PHE A 33 -17.78 -6.17 12.45
N GLU A 34 -18.83 -5.40 12.74
CA GLU A 34 -20.21 -5.86 12.58
C GLU A 34 -20.52 -6.25 11.12
N VAL A 35 -20.02 -5.50 10.14
CA VAL A 35 -20.16 -5.83 8.71
C VAL A 35 -19.46 -7.16 8.39
N ILE A 36 -18.23 -7.36 8.88
CA ILE A 36 -17.43 -8.56 8.65
C ILE A 36 -18.05 -9.80 9.31
N LEU A 37 -18.47 -9.66 10.58
CA LEU A 37 -19.08 -10.74 11.36
C LEU A 37 -20.43 -11.16 10.79
N SER A 38 -21.17 -10.23 10.18
CA SER A 38 -22.43 -10.51 9.46
C SER A 38 -22.24 -11.02 8.03
N ASP A 39 -21.01 -11.31 7.60
CA ASP A 39 -20.67 -11.85 6.28
C ASP A 39 -21.16 -10.98 5.11
N LYS A 40 -21.22 -9.66 5.31
CA LYS A 40 -21.64 -8.69 4.28
C LYS A 40 -20.46 -8.22 3.45
N LEU A 41 -20.74 -7.81 2.21
CA LEU A 41 -19.75 -7.14 1.36
C LEU A 41 -19.43 -5.75 1.92
N ILE A 42 -18.13 -5.46 1.96
CA ILE A 42 -17.58 -4.15 2.32
C ILE A 42 -17.51 -3.30 1.06
N SER A 43 -17.94 -2.05 1.18
CA SER A 43 -17.82 -1.02 0.16
C SER A 43 -16.61 -0.11 0.44
N GLU A 44 -16.20 0.67 -0.57
CA GLU A 44 -15.15 1.69 -0.39
C GLU A 44 -15.52 2.73 0.68
N SER A 45 -16.82 3.07 0.79
CA SER A 45 -17.33 3.98 1.81
C SER A 45 -17.22 3.41 3.22
N ASP A 46 -17.37 2.10 3.42
CA ASP A 46 -17.17 1.49 4.74
C ASP A 46 -15.71 1.63 5.20
N LEU A 47 -14.78 1.73 4.25
CA LEU A 47 -13.36 1.87 4.51
C LEU A 47 -12.86 3.32 4.47
N SER A 48 -13.71 4.31 4.19
CA SER A 48 -13.25 5.70 3.95
C SER A 48 -12.62 6.37 5.16
N ASN A 49 -12.95 5.92 6.37
CA ASN A 49 -12.42 6.47 7.62
C ASN A 49 -11.08 5.85 8.05
N TYR A 50 -10.57 4.87 7.29
CA TYR A 50 -9.35 4.14 7.61
C TYR A 50 -8.27 4.47 6.58
N MET A 51 -7.49 5.50 6.88
CA MET A 51 -6.44 6.01 5.99
C MET A 51 -5.06 5.43 6.27
N LYS A 52 -4.86 4.79 7.43
CA LYS A 52 -3.58 4.20 7.82
C LYS A 52 -3.50 2.74 7.42
N SER A 53 -2.33 2.32 6.93
CA SER A 53 -2.06 0.93 6.57
C SER A 53 -2.26 -0.01 7.77
N SER A 54 -1.88 0.43 8.97
CA SER A 54 -2.04 -0.33 10.21
C SER A 54 -3.50 -0.59 10.58
N ASP A 55 -4.41 0.37 10.33
CA ASP A 55 -5.84 0.20 10.56
C ASP A 55 -6.42 -0.84 9.60
N LEU A 56 -6.08 -0.71 8.32
CA LEU A 56 -6.54 -1.61 7.26
C LEU A 56 -6.01 -3.03 7.47
N ARG A 57 -4.78 -3.17 7.99
CA ARG A 57 -4.21 -4.45 8.42
C ARG A 57 -5.06 -5.11 9.51
N ILE A 58 -5.52 -4.37 10.51
CA ILE A 58 -6.43 -4.89 11.55
C ILE A 58 -7.74 -5.37 10.92
N ILE A 59 -8.33 -4.54 10.06
CA ILE A 59 -9.61 -4.86 9.38
C ILE A 59 -9.46 -6.14 8.54
N ARG A 60 -8.42 -6.25 7.70
CA ARG A 60 -8.15 -7.46 6.90
C ARG A 60 -8.01 -8.68 7.79
N ASN A 61 -7.25 -8.56 8.88
CA ASN A 61 -7.01 -9.69 9.79
C ASN A 61 -8.27 -10.07 10.59
N SER A 62 -9.22 -9.16 10.79
CA SER A 62 -10.47 -9.48 11.49
C SER A 62 -11.34 -10.48 10.73
N VAL A 63 -11.22 -10.54 9.39
CA VAL A 63 -11.86 -11.57 8.55
C VAL A 63 -11.37 -12.98 8.94
N TYR A 64 -10.08 -13.14 9.21
CA TYR A 64 -9.51 -14.40 9.69
C TYR A 64 -9.81 -14.64 11.17
N ALA A 65 -9.80 -13.58 11.97
CA ALA A 65 -10.13 -13.62 13.40
C ALA A 65 -11.55 -14.14 13.66
N LYS A 66 -12.52 -13.79 12.79
CA LYS A 66 -13.91 -14.30 12.79
C LYS A 66 -13.97 -15.83 12.87
N TYR A 67 -13.00 -16.52 12.26
CA TYR A 67 -12.90 -17.99 12.25
C TYR A 67 -11.98 -18.56 13.34
N GLY A 68 -11.40 -17.71 14.18
CA GLY A 68 -10.49 -18.10 15.26
C GLY A 68 -9.07 -18.41 14.80
N TYR A 69 -8.58 -17.71 13.77
CA TYR A 69 -7.19 -17.83 13.34
C TYR A 69 -6.20 -17.43 14.44
N LEU A 70 -5.20 -18.25 14.70
CA LEU A 70 -4.14 -18.00 15.67
C LEU A 70 -3.04 -17.12 15.06
N PHE A 71 -3.06 -15.84 15.40
CA PHE A 71 -2.04 -14.90 14.95
C PHE A 71 -0.65 -15.23 15.49
N LYS A 72 0.36 -15.12 14.62
CA LYS A 72 1.77 -15.23 15.00
C LYS A 72 2.38 -13.87 15.37
N SER A 73 1.93 -12.82 14.68
CA SER A 73 2.35 -11.43 14.86
C SER A 73 1.97 -10.94 16.26
N ASP A 74 2.93 -10.36 17.00
CA ASP A 74 2.72 -9.92 18.38
C ASP A 74 1.68 -8.80 18.49
N ASP A 75 1.73 -7.82 17.58
CA ASP A 75 0.75 -6.74 17.45
C ASP A 75 -0.69 -7.27 17.25
N LEU A 76 -0.88 -8.22 16.34
CA LEU A 76 -2.19 -8.80 16.07
C LEU A 76 -2.69 -9.66 17.24
N LYS A 77 -1.81 -10.45 17.87
CA LYS A 77 -2.16 -11.20 19.09
C LYS A 77 -2.60 -10.24 20.19
N GLU A 78 -1.83 -9.20 20.45
CA GLU A 78 -2.13 -8.22 21.48
C GLU A 78 -3.47 -7.53 21.20
N PHE A 79 -3.67 -7.04 19.97
CA PHE A 79 -4.91 -6.38 19.57
C PHE A 79 -6.12 -7.31 19.73
N PHE A 80 -6.10 -8.47 19.06
CA PHE A 80 -7.26 -9.37 19.06
C PHE A 80 -7.52 -10.05 20.41
N SER A 81 -6.52 -10.17 21.31
CA SER A 81 -6.75 -10.66 22.68
C SER A 81 -7.70 -9.79 23.50
N LYS A 82 -7.87 -8.52 23.10
CA LYS A 82 -8.75 -7.53 23.73
C LYS A 82 -10.14 -7.50 23.09
N VAL A 83 -10.35 -8.19 21.97
CA VAL A 83 -11.60 -8.20 21.20
C VAL A 83 -12.51 -9.30 21.74
N SER A 84 -13.67 -8.92 22.27
CA SER A 84 -14.55 -9.81 23.05
C SER A 84 -15.09 -11.03 22.29
N TRP A 85 -15.33 -10.89 20.98
CA TRP A 85 -15.84 -11.97 20.13
C TRP A 85 -14.73 -12.90 19.61
N TYR A 86 -13.46 -12.50 19.67
CA TYR A 86 -12.36 -13.29 19.13
C TYR A 86 -11.99 -14.46 20.03
N LYS A 87 -11.89 -15.64 19.43
CA LYS A 87 -11.47 -16.88 20.11
C LYS A 87 -10.49 -17.65 19.22
N GLY A 88 -9.20 -17.42 19.41
CA GLY A 88 -8.13 -18.10 18.67
C GLY A 88 -8.10 -19.61 18.94
N LYS A 89 -8.09 -20.43 17.89
CA LYS A 89 -8.14 -21.90 17.97
C LYS A 89 -7.47 -22.65 16.80
N LEU A 90 -7.38 -22.04 15.61
CA LEU A 90 -6.94 -22.72 14.38
C LEU A 90 -5.67 -22.07 13.81
N GLN A 91 -4.74 -22.89 13.31
CA GLN A 91 -3.53 -22.37 12.63
C GLN A 91 -3.76 -22.00 11.16
N ASN A 92 -4.84 -22.49 10.55
CA ASN A 92 -5.26 -22.18 9.19
C ASN A 92 -6.80 -22.12 9.17
N VAL A 93 -7.36 -21.09 8.55
CA VAL A 93 -8.81 -20.89 8.38
C VAL A 93 -9.21 -20.67 6.92
N ASP A 94 -8.30 -20.84 5.96
CA ASP A 94 -8.49 -20.47 4.55
C ASP A 94 -9.71 -21.18 3.93
N ASN A 95 -9.92 -22.44 4.30
CA ASN A 95 -11.06 -23.25 3.85
C ASN A 95 -12.40 -22.85 4.49
N LEU A 96 -12.39 -21.99 5.51
CA LEU A 96 -13.58 -21.48 6.19
C LEU A 96 -14.07 -20.15 5.63
N LEU A 97 -13.23 -19.47 4.84
CA LEU A 97 -13.56 -18.16 4.26
C LEU A 97 -14.67 -18.30 3.21
N THR A 98 -15.72 -17.48 3.37
CA THR A 98 -16.80 -17.37 2.41
C THR A 98 -16.35 -16.65 1.13
N GLN A 99 -17.20 -16.62 0.12
CA GLN A 99 -16.94 -15.81 -1.06
C GLN A 99 -16.90 -14.31 -0.73
N ASN A 100 -17.76 -13.85 0.19
CA ASN A 100 -17.77 -12.46 0.64
C ASN A 100 -16.49 -12.11 1.39
N ASP A 101 -16.00 -13.00 2.26
CA ASP A 101 -14.71 -12.81 2.94
C ASP A 101 -13.56 -12.64 1.94
N LYS A 102 -13.50 -13.48 0.89
CA LYS A 102 -12.46 -13.39 -0.15
C LYS A 102 -12.53 -12.08 -0.93
N ILE A 103 -13.73 -11.63 -1.29
CA ILE A 103 -13.96 -10.34 -1.96
C ILE A 103 -13.54 -9.19 -1.05
N ASN A 104 -13.95 -9.22 0.23
CA ASN A 104 -13.60 -8.22 1.23
C ASN A 104 -12.08 -8.15 1.44
N VAL A 105 -11.41 -9.30 1.61
CA VAL A 105 -9.95 -9.37 1.76
C VAL A 105 -9.24 -8.79 0.54
N LYS A 106 -9.71 -9.08 -0.68
CA LYS A 106 -9.15 -8.48 -1.91
C LYS A 106 -9.23 -6.95 -1.84
N LEU A 107 -10.42 -6.40 -1.58
CA LEU A 107 -10.64 -4.96 -1.46
C LEU A 107 -9.77 -4.31 -0.38
N ILE A 108 -9.81 -4.86 0.84
CA ILE A 108 -9.07 -4.31 1.97
C ILE A 108 -7.55 -4.39 1.71
N SER A 109 -7.06 -5.49 1.13
CA SER A 109 -5.62 -5.65 0.84
C SER A 109 -5.11 -4.63 -0.18
N TYR A 110 -5.92 -4.30 -1.20
CA TYR A 110 -5.59 -3.24 -2.16
C TYR A 110 -5.53 -1.87 -1.46
N LYS A 111 -6.52 -1.56 -0.62
CA LYS A 111 -6.55 -0.30 0.14
C LYS A 111 -5.38 -0.21 1.14
N GLU A 112 -5.06 -1.31 1.84
CA GLU A 112 -3.93 -1.42 2.77
C GLU A 112 -2.61 -1.15 2.05
N SER A 113 -2.39 -1.77 0.88
CA SER A 113 -1.21 -1.55 0.04
C SER A 113 -1.07 -0.09 -0.38
N ASN A 114 -2.16 0.53 -0.87
CA ASN A 114 -2.17 1.94 -1.24
C ASN A 114 -1.83 2.84 -0.05
N ALA A 115 -2.39 2.58 1.14
CA ALA A 115 -2.07 3.33 2.34
C ALA A 115 -0.58 3.19 2.73
N GLU A 116 -0.02 1.97 2.67
CA GLU A 116 1.39 1.72 2.98
C GLU A 116 2.32 2.44 2.00
N ILE A 117 1.99 2.44 0.70
CA ILE A 117 2.71 3.19 -0.32
C ILE A 117 2.64 4.69 -0.04
N GLN A 118 1.46 5.23 0.23
CA GLN A 118 1.29 6.67 0.49
C GLN A 118 2.02 7.12 1.75
N GLU A 119 1.99 6.30 2.80
CA GLU A 119 2.79 6.52 4.01
C GLU A 119 4.27 6.63 3.64
N PHE A 120 4.82 5.69 2.87
CA PHE A 120 6.22 5.75 2.41
C PHE A 120 6.53 6.98 1.52
N LEU A 121 5.65 7.28 0.56
CA LEU A 121 5.82 8.41 -0.37
C LEU A 121 5.77 9.76 0.34
N SER A 122 5.11 9.84 1.50
CA SER A 122 5.07 11.04 2.33
C SER A 122 6.31 11.24 3.20
N LEU A 123 7.14 10.21 3.40
CA LEU A 123 8.33 10.31 4.23
C LEU A 123 9.36 11.27 3.63
N PRO A 124 10.08 12.05 4.46
CA PRO A 124 11.23 12.82 3.99
C PRO A 124 12.32 11.89 3.45
N SER A 125 13.17 12.44 2.58
CA SER A 125 14.39 11.81 2.10
C SER A 125 15.59 12.63 2.55
N ASP A 126 16.64 11.96 3.02
CA ASP A 126 17.89 12.62 3.41
C ASP A 126 18.57 13.27 2.20
N ASN A 127 18.40 12.66 1.02
CA ASN A 127 18.90 13.18 -0.25
C ASN A 127 17.73 13.68 -1.09
N LEU A 128 17.60 15.00 -1.14
CA LEU A 128 16.59 15.67 -1.98
C LEU A 128 17.13 15.90 -3.41
N PRO A 129 16.30 15.74 -4.44
CA PRO A 129 16.65 16.16 -5.79
C PRO A 129 17.01 17.65 -5.82
N ARG A 130 18.05 18.00 -6.58
CA ARG A 130 18.46 19.41 -6.79
C ARG A 130 17.38 20.18 -7.53
N ASP A 131 17.36 21.51 -7.42
CA ASP A 131 16.40 22.36 -8.15
C ASP A 131 16.41 22.16 -9.67
N SER A 132 17.56 21.85 -10.26
CA SER A 132 17.68 21.50 -11.68
C SER A 132 16.90 20.23 -12.07
N SER A 133 16.49 19.42 -11.11
CA SER A 133 15.75 18.17 -11.29
C SER A 133 14.23 18.38 -11.33
N ARG A 134 13.75 19.61 -11.12
CA ARG A 134 12.30 19.95 -11.14
C ARG A 134 11.61 19.54 -12.44
N ILE A 135 12.35 19.49 -13.54
CA ILE A 135 11.86 19.05 -14.85
C ILE A 135 11.35 17.59 -14.84
N TYR A 136 11.80 16.78 -13.88
CA TYR A 136 11.39 15.38 -13.73
C TYR A 136 10.17 15.21 -12.82
N PHE A 137 9.84 16.20 -12.00
CA PHE A 137 8.75 16.06 -11.03
C PHE A 137 7.42 15.89 -11.76
N GLY A 138 6.56 15.02 -11.24
CA GLY A 138 5.21 14.82 -11.75
C GLY A 138 4.91 13.39 -12.15
N PHE A 139 3.78 13.22 -12.84
CA PHE A 139 3.24 11.94 -13.27
C PHE A 139 3.52 11.72 -14.76
N TRP A 140 4.21 10.62 -15.05
CA TRP A 140 4.64 10.24 -16.38
C TRP A 140 3.98 8.92 -16.80
N HIS A 141 3.56 8.83 -18.04
CA HIS A 141 2.84 7.67 -18.58
C HIS A 141 3.49 7.19 -19.89
N ASP A 142 3.48 5.89 -20.15
CA ASP A 142 4.08 5.29 -21.35
C ASP A 142 3.28 5.49 -22.64
N SER A 143 2.26 6.36 -22.58
CA SER A 143 1.50 6.87 -23.72
C SER A 143 1.15 8.36 -23.49
N PRO A 144 1.11 9.20 -24.53
CA PRO A 144 0.71 10.60 -24.42
C PRO A 144 -0.79 10.80 -24.13
N VAL A 145 -1.58 9.73 -24.16
CA VAL A 145 -3.01 9.71 -23.84
C VAL A 145 -3.37 8.50 -22.98
N VAL A 146 -4.40 8.66 -22.15
CA VAL A 146 -4.98 7.59 -21.31
C VAL A 146 -6.29 7.17 -21.94
N ALA A 147 -6.44 5.87 -22.21
CA ALA A 147 -7.67 5.31 -22.75
C ALA A 147 -8.52 4.72 -21.60
N SER A 148 -8.94 3.46 -21.72
CA SER A 148 -9.76 2.77 -20.71
C SER A 148 -8.98 2.24 -19.50
N GLY A 149 -7.68 2.50 -19.43
CA GLY A 149 -6.82 2.08 -18.33
C GLY A 149 -5.43 2.68 -18.43
N TRP A 150 -4.68 2.53 -17.33
CA TRP A 150 -3.32 3.04 -17.22
C TRP A 150 -2.35 2.05 -17.85
N GLY A 151 -1.49 2.53 -18.73
CA GLY A 151 -0.26 1.86 -19.12
C GLY A 151 0.78 1.93 -17.99
N ASN A 152 2.05 1.71 -18.29
CA ASN A 152 3.09 1.86 -17.28
C ASN A 152 3.23 3.34 -16.90
N THR A 153 3.34 3.61 -15.60
CA THR A 153 3.50 4.98 -15.08
C THR A 153 4.76 5.10 -14.25
N LEU A 154 5.26 6.32 -14.16
CA LEU A 154 6.38 6.69 -13.32
C LEU A 154 6.07 8.04 -12.68
N SER A 155 6.03 8.10 -11.35
CA SER A 155 5.82 9.35 -10.62
C SER A 155 7.08 9.72 -9.86
N PHE A 156 7.61 10.91 -10.13
CA PHE A 156 8.77 11.47 -9.43
C PHE A 156 8.31 12.57 -8.47
N PHE A 157 8.56 12.34 -7.19
CA PHE A 157 8.14 13.27 -6.14
C PHE A 157 9.27 14.25 -5.81
N PRO A 158 8.94 15.52 -5.48
CA PRO A 158 9.91 16.53 -5.08
C PRO A 158 10.76 16.15 -3.85
N ASN A 159 10.23 15.28 -2.97
CA ASN A 159 10.93 14.78 -1.80
C ASN A 159 11.90 13.61 -2.12
N GLY A 160 12.19 13.33 -3.39
CA GLY A 160 13.10 12.26 -3.80
C GLY A 160 12.49 10.86 -3.77
N LYS A 161 11.18 10.73 -3.58
CA LYS A 161 10.48 9.44 -3.71
C LYS A 161 10.05 9.18 -5.15
N VAL A 162 9.95 7.91 -5.51
CA VAL A 162 9.49 7.47 -6.83
C VAL A 162 8.62 6.22 -6.71
N ILE A 163 7.63 6.13 -7.59
CA ILE A 163 6.87 4.91 -7.83
C ILE A 163 6.74 4.66 -9.32
N ALA A 164 7.04 3.44 -9.74
CA ALA A 164 6.81 2.95 -11.08
C ALA A 164 5.67 1.93 -11.02
N ARG A 165 4.51 2.22 -11.62
CA ARG A 165 3.38 1.27 -11.68
C ARG A 165 3.32 0.63 -13.04
N PHE A 166 2.92 -0.63 -13.07
CA PHE A 166 2.75 -1.38 -14.30
C PHE A 166 1.33 -1.24 -14.86
N ASN A 167 1.20 -1.50 -16.17
CA ASN A 167 -0.05 -1.45 -16.91
C ASN A 167 -1.19 -2.18 -16.18
N THR A 168 -2.28 -1.46 -15.86
CA THR A 168 -3.44 -1.97 -15.12
C THR A 168 -4.31 -2.90 -15.95
N MET A 169 -4.14 -2.91 -17.27
CA MET A 169 -4.86 -3.79 -18.19
C MET A 169 -4.17 -5.16 -18.33
N ASP A 170 -2.95 -5.32 -17.84
CA ASP A 170 -2.33 -6.64 -17.65
C ASP A 170 -2.92 -7.28 -16.38
N CYS A 171 -4.16 -7.75 -16.50
CA CYS A 171 -4.94 -8.33 -15.40
C CYS A 171 -4.32 -9.60 -14.81
N GLY A 172 -3.37 -10.22 -15.51
CA GLY A 172 -2.59 -11.38 -15.03
C GLY A 172 -1.32 -10.99 -14.28
N LYS A 173 -0.98 -9.69 -14.21
CA LYS A 173 0.29 -9.27 -13.64
C LYS A 173 0.33 -9.47 -12.13
N ARG A 174 1.37 -10.16 -11.65
CA ARG A 174 1.63 -10.30 -10.21
C ARG A 174 2.35 -9.10 -9.63
N LEU A 175 3.27 -8.50 -10.36
CA LEU A 175 4.05 -7.36 -9.92
C LEU A 175 3.34 -6.08 -10.38
N LEU A 176 2.87 -5.27 -9.44
CA LEU A 176 2.01 -4.12 -9.74
C LEU A 176 2.79 -2.80 -9.72
N ALA A 177 3.77 -2.67 -8.83
CA ALA A 177 4.60 -1.48 -8.77
C ALA A 177 5.99 -1.75 -8.15
N TYR A 178 6.93 -0.85 -8.44
CA TYR A 178 8.15 -0.65 -7.68
C TYR A 178 8.14 0.72 -7.01
N ILE A 179 8.60 0.78 -5.76
CA ILE A 179 8.61 1.99 -4.94
C ILE A 179 10.01 2.20 -4.36
N GLY A 180 10.47 3.44 -4.33
CA GLY A 180 11.80 3.74 -3.84
C GLY A 180 12.15 5.22 -3.83
N SER A 181 13.44 5.49 -4.03
CA SER A 181 13.99 6.84 -4.09
C SER A 181 14.71 7.10 -5.42
N TRP A 182 14.83 8.37 -5.80
CA TRP A 182 15.52 8.78 -7.01
C TRP A 182 16.34 10.05 -6.78
N GLN A 183 17.36 10.24 -7.60
CA GLN A 183 18.18 11.44 -7.64
C GLN A 183 18.84 11.63 -9.00
N VAL A 184 19.28 12.85 -9.29
CA VAL A 184 20.06 13.17 -10.49
C VAL A 184 21.39 13.78 -10.11
N GLU A 185 22.48 13.18 -10.60
CA GLU A 185 23.85 13.67 -10.41
C GLU A 185 24.59 13.72 -11.75
N LYS A 186 25.07 14.91 -12.15
CA LYS A 186 25.93 15.11 -13.34
C LYS A 186 25.44 14.31 -14.57
N ASP A 187 24.15 14.45 -14.88
CA ASP A 187 23.43 13.83 -15.99
C ASP A 187 23.16 12.32 -15.87
N ASN A 188 23.26 11.75 -14.67
CA ASN A 188 22.78 10.41 -14.36
C ASN A 188 21.57 10.48 -13.43
N LEU A 189 20.46 9.90 -13.88
CA LEU A 189 19.30 9.61 -13.05
C LEU A 189 19.50 8.22 -12.44
N SER A 190 19.62 8.18 -11.12
CA SER A 190 19.72 6.94 -10.35
C SER A 190 18.39 6.72 -9.61
N ILE A 191 17.79 5.55 -9.79
CA ILE A 191 16.60 5.10 -9.08
C ILE A 191 16.97 3.88 -8.24
N THR A 192 16.64 3.91 -6.96
CA THR A 192 16.80 2.78 -6.05
C THR A 192 15.43 2.33 -5.56
N TYR A 193 14.96 1.19 -6.07
CA TYR A 193 13.74 0.55 -5.62
C TYR A 193 14.01 -0.30 -4.38
N THR A 194 13.28 0.01 -3.31
CA THR A 194 13.41 -0.64 -1.99
C THR A 194 12.18 -1.47 -1.65
N PHE A 195 11.06 -1.23 -2.33
CA PHE A 195 9.82 -1.99 -2.17
C PHE A 195 9.22 -2.36 -3.53
N LYS A 196 8.42 -3.42 -3.51
CA LYS A 196 7.53 -3.80 -4.61
C LYS A 196 6.12 -3.98 -4.06
N GLU A 197 5.14 -3.61 -4.87
CA GLU A 197 3.75 -4.01 -4.69
C GLU A 197 3.49 -5.23 -5.57
N HIS A 198 2.91 -6.29 -5.00
CA HIS A 198 2.65 -7.52 -5.71
C HIS A 198 1.43 -8.27 -5.16
N VAL A 199 0.89 -9.17 -5.98
CA VAL A 199 -0.21 -10.06 -5.62
C VAL A 199 0.33 -11.41 -5.15
N GLU A 200 0.01 -11.78 -3.91
CA GLU A 200 0.28 -13.09 -3.32
C GLU A 200 -0.93 -14.02 -3.41
N GLY A 201 -0.67 -15.31 -3.63
CA GLY A 201 -1.72 -16.30 -3.85
C GLY A 201 -2.52 -16.01 -5.12
N GLY A 202 -3.82 -16.24 -5.05
CA GLY A 202 -4.74 -16.06 -6.16
C GLY A 202 -4.62 -17.14 -7.25
N GLU A 203 -5.61 -17.14 -8.13
CA GLU A 203 -5.77 -18.12 -9.19
C GLU A 203 -5.90 -17.42 -10.54
N PHE A 204 -5.29 -18.02 -11.57
CA PHE A 204 -5.44 -17.53 -12.92
C PHE A 204 -6.72 -18.09 -13.53
N VAL A 205 -7.60 -17.21 -13.95
CA VAL A 205 -8.80 -17.54 -14.73
C VAL A 205 -8.67 -16.97 -16.13
N GLN A 206 -9.48 -17.48 -17.07
CA GLN A 206 -9.59 -16.86 -18.38
C GLN A 206 -10.07 -15.42 -18.21
N ALA A 207 -9.37 -14.47 -18.84
CA ALA A 207 -9.78 -13.07 -18.79
C ALA A 207 -11.04 -12.86 -19.63
N TYR A 208 -11.94 -12.00 -19.15
CA TYR A 208 -13.13 -11.53 -19.87
C TYR A 208 -13.16 -9.99 -19.85
N GLY A 209 -13.82 -9.37 -20.83
CA GLY A 209 -14.00 -7.92 -20.86
C GLY A 209 -12.74 -7.16 -21.30
N SER A 210 -12.31 -6.19 -20.51
CA SER A 210 -11.33 -5.16 -20.93
C SER A 210 -9.86 -5.54 -20.72
N CYS A 211 -9.55 -6.70 -20.15
CA CYS A 211 -8.18 -7.12 -19.89
C CYS A 211 -7.38 -7.27 -21.20
N ALA A 212 -6.15 -6.74 -21.21
CA ALA A 212 -5.20 -6.88 -22.31
C ALA A 212 -4.37 -8.16 -22.23
N SER A 213 -4.51 -8.95 -21.15
CA SER A 213 -3.84 -10.23 -20.93
C SER A 213 -4.80 -11.40 -21.15
N ASP A 214 -4.27 -12.56 -21.56
CA ASP A 214 -5.08 -13.78 -21.77
C ASP A 214 -5.77 -14.28 -20.51
N LYS A 215 -5.14 -14.04 -19.34
CA LYS A 215 -5.61 -14.48 -18.04
C LYS A 215 -5.74 -13.31 -17.08
N GLU A 216 -6.67 -13.44 -16.14
CA GLU A 216 -6.86 -12.55 -14.99
C GLU A 216 -6.44 -13.29 -13.72
N LEU A 217 -5.76 -12.59 -12.81
CA LEU A 217 -5.45 -13.08 -11.48
C LEU A 217 -6.53 -12.66 -10.48
N VAL A 218 -7.31 -13.63 -10.00
CA VAL A 218 -8.41 -13.40 -9.05
C VAL A 218 -8.08 -13.93 -7.66
N ASN A 219 -8.78 -13.43 -6.64
CA ASN A 219 -8.66 -13.85 -5.23
C ASN A 219 -7.24 -13.75 -4.61
N GLY A 220 -6.32 -13.06 -5.28
CA GLY A 220 -5.01 -12.74 -4.71
C GLY A 220 -5.08 -11.56 -3.75
N GLN A 221 -4.12 -11.51 -2.83
CA GLN A 221 -3.96 -10.40 -1.89
C GLN A 221 -2.86 -9.48 -2.36
N VAL A 222 -3.16 -8.19 -2.44
CA VAL A 222 -2.15 -7.18 -2.76
C VAL A 222 -1.32 -6.90 -1.50
N LYS A 223 0.00 -6.88 -1.66
CA LYS A 223 0.95 -6.61 -0.58
C LYS A 223 2.10 -5.76 -1.07
N VAL A 224 2.66 -4.99 -0.14
CA VAL A 224 3.96 -4.34 -0.31
C VAL A 224 5.01 -5.20 0.40
N SER A 225 6.17 -5.38 -0.23
CA SER A 225 7.30 -6.09 0.37
C SER A 225 8.62 -5.41 0.06
N LYS A 226 9.57 -5.54 0.99
CA LYS A 226 10.94 -5.05 0.80
C LYS A 226 11.66 -5.85 -0.29
N ILE A 227 12.45 -5.14 -1.09
CA ILE A 227 13.41 -5.70 -2.04
C ILE A 227 14.76 -5.72 -1.32
N ASN A 228 15.37 -6.90 -1.19
CA ASN A 228 16.64 -7.07 -0.52
C ASN A 228 17.58 -8.00 -1.34
N PRO A 229 18.74 -7.51 -1.82
CA PRO A 229 19.21 -6.11 -1.73
C PRO A 229 18.36 -5.16 -2.58
N PRO A 230 18.32 -3.84 -2.29
CA PRO A 230 17.61 -2.87 -3.10
C PRO A 230 18.04 -2.92 -4.57
N MET A 231 17.07 -2.77 -5.48
CA MET A 231 17.32 -2.79 -6.92
C MET A 231 17.68 -1.37 -7.39
N GLN A 232 18.87 -1.22 -7.96
CA GLN A 232 19.36 0.06 -8.49
C GLN A 232 19.31 0.05 -10.01
N ILE A 233 18.85 1.16 -10.58
CA ILE A 233 18.87 1.39 -12.03
C ILE A 233 19.41 2.78 -12.29
N GLU A 234 20.31 2.89 -13.26
CA GLU A 234 20.90 4.15 -13.68
C GLU A 234 20.61 4.42 -15.14
N TYR A 235 20.28 5.66 -15.43
CA TYR A 235 19.99 6.12 -16.77
C TYR A 235 20.75 7.41 -17.05
N LYS A 236 21.34 7.49 -18.23
CA LYS A 236 21.84 8.76 -18.78
C LYS A 236 20.65 9.63 -19.12
N VAL A 237 20.56 10.79 -18.47
CA VAL A 237 19.53 11.78 -18.78
C VAL A 237 20.10 12.80 -19.74
N SER A 238 19.58 12.83 -20.97
CA SER A 238 19.68 13.99 -21.84
C SER A 238 18.55 14.97 -21.51
N SER A 239 18.69 16.24 -21.89
CA SER A 239 17.61 17.24 -21.82
C SER A 239 16.27 16.65 -22.28
N VAL A 240 15.20 16.85 -21.52
CA VAL A 240 13.82 16.41 -21.85
C VAL A 240 13.42 17.01 -23.20
N PRO A 241 13.43 16.25 -24.32
CA PRO A 241 12.98 16.80 -25.59
C PRO A 241 11.46 16.92 -25.58
N ILE A 242 10.92 17.89 -26.31
CA ILE A 242 9.49 17.89 -26.65
C ILE A 242 9.33 16.98 -27.86
N ASP A 243 8.54 15.92 -27.72
CA ASP A 243 8.23 15.06 -28.86
C ASP A 243 7.26 15.79 -29.81
N ARG A 244 7.78 16.29 -30.94
CA ARG A 244 6.99 16.94 -32.00
C ARG A 244 6.46 15.94 -33.04
N TYR A 245 6.62 14.63 -32.82
CA TYR A 245 6.05 13.63 -33.74
C TYR A 245 4.52 13.56 -33.64
N TYR A 246 3.92 13.05 -34.71
CA TYR A 246 2.47 13.00 -35.01
C TYR A 246 1.55 12.42 -33.90
N TYR A 247 2.10 11.80 -32.86
CA TYR A 247 1.35 11.13 -31.79
C TYR A 247 1.32 11.90 -30.46
N ASN A 248 1.88 13.11 -30.38
CA ASN A 248 1.84 13.97 -29.17
C ASN A 248 1.05 15.27 -29.45
N PRO A 249 -0.28 15.23 -29.54
CA PRO A 249 -1.09 16.39 -29.92
C PRO A 249 -1.07 17.54 -28.89
N GLN A 250 -0.48 17.31 -27.71
CA GLN A 250 -0.43 18.26 -26.59
C GLN A 250 0.98 18.80 -26.32
N ASP A 251 1.97 18.48 -27.17
CA ASP A 251 3.38 18.89 -27.00
C ASP A 251 3.94 18.56 -25.59
N LEU A 252 3.50 17.43 -25.02
CA LEU A 252 3.90 17.03 -23.66
C LEU A 252 5.41 16.81 -23.57
N PRO A 253 6.04 17.18 -22.44
CA PRO A 253 7.42 16.81 -22.16
C PRO A 253 7.61 15.29 -22.28
N LEU A 254 8.63 14.86 -23.02
CA LEU A 254 8.99 13.46 -23.18
C LEU A 254 10.26 13.13 -22.41
N PHE A 255 10.21 12.03 -21.68
CA PHE A 255 11.37 11.43 -21.04
C PHE A 255 11.65 10.05 -21.66
N GLN A 256 12.91 9.73 -21.97
CA GLN A 256 13.31 8.44 -22.53
C GLN A 256 14.28 7.68 -21.61
N PHE A 257 13.91 6.45 -21.25
CA PHE A 257 14.71 5.48 -20.49
C PHE A 257 15.12 4.32 -21.40
N GLY A 258 16.33 4.35 -21.97
CA GLY A 258 16.73 3.36 -22.96
C GLY A 258 15.79 3.37 -24.17
N ASN A 259 14.98 2.32 -24.35
CA ASN A 259 13.96 2.24 -25.40
C ASN A 259 12.55 2.65 -24.95
N ALA A 260 12.33 2.82 -23.64
CA ALA A 260 11.03 3.20 -23.09
C ALA A 260 10.86 4.73 -23.15
N ARG A 261 9.67 5.17 -23.53
CA ARG A 261 9.29 6.58 -23.63
C ARG A 261 8.15 6.86 -22.66
N TYR A 262 8.21 7.99 -21.98
CA TYR A 262 7.22 8.43 -21.01
C TYR A 262 6.88 9.90 -21.25
N TRP A 263 5.59 10.22 -21.35
CA TRP A 263 5.08 11.58 -21.51
C TRP A 263 4.57 12.09 -20.16
N LYS A 264 4.89 13.33 -19.83
CA LYS A 264 4.39 13.97 -18.62
C LYS A 264 2.93 14.35 -18.80
N LEU A 265 2.02 13.66 -18.12
CA LEU A 265 0.58 13.96 -18.21
C LEU A 265 0.11 14.93 -17.13
N ASN A 266 0.84 15.02 -16.01
CA ASN A 266 0.50 15.94 -14.91
C ASN A 266 1.74 16.37 -14.12
N ASP A 267 1.71 17.58 -13.58
CA ASP A 267 2.72 18.10 -12.65
C ASP A 267 2.58 17.51 -11.24
N ASP A 268 1.38 17.09 -10.84
CA ASP A 268 1.15 16.38 -9.58
C ASP A 268 1.55 14.89 -9.72
N PRO A 269 2.58 14.42 -8.99
CA PRO A 269 2.96 13.02 -9.01
C PRO A 269 1.88 12.07 -8.44
N ASN A 270 0.87 12.59 -7.74
CA ASN A 270 -0.28 11.84 -7.22
C ASN A 270 -1.47 11.77 -8.19
N TYR A 271 -1.31 12.17 -9.46
CA TYR A 271 -2.40 12.17 -10.43
C TYR A 271 -3.03 10.80 -10.73
N TYR A 272 -2.37 9.70 -10.33
CA TYR A 272 -2.86 8.33 -10.46
C TYR A 272 -4.08 8.05 -9.58
#